data_AF-A0A1V4TWW9-F1
#
_entry.id   AF-A0A1V4TWW9-F1
#
_cell.length_a   1.000
_cell.length_b   1.000
_cell.length_c   1.000
_cell.angle_alpha   90.00
_cell.angle_beta   90.00
_cell.angle_gamma   90.00
#
_symmetry.space_group_name_H-M   'P 1'
#
loop_
_entity.id
_entity.type
_entity.pdbx_description
1 polymer ?
#
loop_
_entity_poly.entity_id
_entity_poly.type
_entity_poly.pdbx_seq_one_letter_code
_entity_poly.pdbx_strand_id
1 'polypeptide(L)'
;MMVYCPKCGSMNEEQAAFCQKCGGQIIPVQQPVNEEVKRAPAVWNQTPFDRTFRGGGPLLKTFLGLIFVLLVMEIFDALSTESAFAGEFSDFLGETLLLFFLVFLLAFFFGYYTRKYPKETTMVSPLITAIIVTFALWVVSKVFELLGETQPDDFLAAMGEMVNSVLYIIFLLIILLGYIGVIMKAGRFGNPVPPANVPPVPPAASPQAPYVPGKRMGRSNRDKIIFGVCGGMAEFLNTDPFLVRVLWVVGTILTSGVLILAYLILAIIMPKYP
;
A
#
# COMPACT_ATOMS: atom_id res chain seq x y z
N MET A 1 -20.89 37.42 -5.99
CA MET A 1 -19.78 38.38 -5.73
C MET A 1 -19.66 39.29 -6.95
N MET A 2 -19.46 40.60 -6.81
CA MET A 2 -19.35 41.50 -7.99
C MET A 2 -17.88 41.69 -8.38
N VAL A 3 -17.60 41.88 -9.68
CA VAL A 3 -16.24 42.03 -10.22
C VAL A 3 -16.06 43.44 -10.76
N TYR A 4 -14.94 44.08 -10.42
CA TYR A 4 -14.61 45.42 -10.90
C TYR A 4 -13.77 45.34 -12.18
N CYS A 5 -14.10 46.17 -13.17
CA CYS A 5 -13.34 46.24 -14.40
C CYS A 5 -11.95 46.87 -14.14
N PRO A 6 -10.84 46.20 -14.50
CA PRO A 6 -9.49 46.71 -14.27
C PRO A 6 -9.16 47.95 -15.13
N LYS A 7 -9.91 48.17 -16.22
CA LYS A 7 -9.68 49.27 -17.17
C LYS A 7 -10.39 50.56 -16.79
N CYS A 8 -11.59 50.48 -16.22
CA CYS A 8 -12.42 51.66 -15.94
C CYS A 8 -13.04 51.70 -14.53
N GLY A 9 -12.80 50.68 -13.70
CA GLY A 9 -13.32 50.61 -12.33
C GLY A 9 -14.82 50.39 -12.20
N SER A 10 -15.56 50.17 -13.30
CA SER A 10 -17.00 49.92 -13.22
C SER A 10 -17.32 48.54 -12.67
N MET A 11 -18.45 48.45 -11.98
CA MET A 11 -18.93 47.24 -11.33
C MET A 11 -19.71 46.39 -12.34
N ASN A 12 -19.38 45.10 -12.41
CA ASN A 12 -19.97 44.13 -13.35
C ASN A 12 -20.35 42.84 -12.62
N GLU A 13 -21.19 42.02 -13.28
CA GLU A 13 -21.61 40.70 -12.79
C GLU A 13 -20.42 39.72 -12.71
N GLU A 14 -20.53 38.73 -11.83
CA GLU A 14 -19.44 37.81 -11.47
C GLU A 14 -18.82 37.05 -12.65
N GLN A 15 -19.63 36.78 -13.67
CA GLN A 15 -19.26 36.00 -14.86
C GLN A 15 -19.14 36.86 -16.13
N ALA A 16 -19.19 38.19 -15.99
CA ALA A 16 -19.10 39.09 -17.13
C ALA A 16 -17.73 38.93 -17.82
N ALA A 17 -17.71 38.44 -19.07
CA ALA A 17 -16.48 38.34 -19.87
C ALA A 17 -16.01 39.71 -20.37
N PHE A 18 -16.91 40.68 -20.45
CA PHE A 18 -16.64 42.04 -20.91
C PHE A 18 -17.33 43.06 -20.01
N CYS A 19 -16.66 44.18 -19.81
CA CYS A 19 -17.17 45.30 -19.05
C CYS A 19 -18.30 46.00 -19.81
N GLN A 20 -19.48 46.07 -19.22
CA GLN A 20 -20.66 46.70 -19.83
C GLN A 20 -20.48 48.20 -20.10
N LYS A 21 -19.60 48.88 -19.34
CA LYS A 21 -19.34 50.31 -19.50
C LYS A 21 -18.32 50.66 -20.60
N CYS A 22 -17.18 49.97 -20.67
CA CYS A 22 -16.06 50.36 -21.54
C CYS A 22 -15.67 49.29 -22.57
N GLY A 23 -16.39 48.16 -22.63
CA GLY A 23 -16.09 47.04 -23.52
C GLY A 23 -14.77 46.32 -23.25
N GLY A 24 -14.06 46.65 -22.15
CA GLY A 24 -12.80 46.01 -21.79
C GLY A 24 -13.03 44.57 -21.32
N GLN A 25 -12.14 43.65 -21.69
CA GLN A 25 -12.20 42.27 -21.21
C GLN A 25 -12.03 42.24 -19.69
N ILE A 26 -12.93 41.51 -19.04
CA ILE A 26 -12.80 41.16 -17.63
C ILE A 26 -12.27 39.73 -17.67
N ILE A 27 -11.04 39.52 -17.24
CA ILE A 27 -10.45 38.19 -17.15
C ILE A 27 -11.13 37.54 -15.94
N PRO A 28 -12.08 36.59 -16.11
CA PRO A 28 -12.57 35.86 -14.96
C PRO A 28 -11.36 35.16 -14.35
N VAL A 29 -11.16 35.31 -13.04
CA VAL A 29 -10.23 34.45 -12.32
C VAL A 29 -10.83 33.06 -12.50
N GLN A 30 -10.28 32.29 -13.45
CA GLN A 30 -10.57 30.87 -13.56
C GLN A 30 -10.26 30.33 -12.17
N GLN A 31 -11.30 29.98 -11.42
CA GLN A 31 -11.12 29.19 -10.22
C GLN A 31 -10.23 28.03 -10.67
N PRO A 32 -9.06 27.81 -10.03
CA PRO A 32 -8.25 26.67 -10.38
C PRO A 32 -9.19 25.49 -10.22
N VAL A 33 -9.56 24.87 -11.33
CA VAL A 33 -10.25 23.61 -11.29
C VAL A 33 -9.31 22.78 -10.43
N ASN A 34 -9.79 22.35 -9.26
CA ASN A 34 -9.11 21.33 -8.46
C ASN A 34 -9.19 20.01 -9.25
N GLU A 35 -8.75 20.01 -10.51
CA GLU A 35 -8.15 18.84 -11.10
C GLU A 35 -6.95 18.61 -10.22
N GLU A 36 -7.13 17.72 -9.23
CA GLU A 36 -6.04 16.93 -8.72
C GLU A 36 -5.23 16.53 -9.95
N VAL A 37 -4.08 17.18 -10.13
CA VAL A 37 -3.11 16.77 -11.12
C VAL A 37 -2.82 15.33 -10.73
N LYS A 38 -3.51 14.38 -11.37
CA LYS A 38 -3.25 12.95 -11.28
C LYS A 38 -1.84 12.81 -11.84
N ARG A 39 -0.84 13.03 -10.97
CA ARG A 39 0.56 12.86 -11.33
C ARG A 39 0.61 11.46 -11.88
N ALA A 40 0.91 11.34 -13.17
CA ALA A 40 1.04 10.06 -13.81
C ALA A 40 1.96 9.23 -12.91
N PRO A 41 1.54 8.03 -12.46
CA PRO A 41 2.39 7.20 -11.62
C PRO A 41 3.73 7.08 -12.33
N ALA A 42 4.84 7.20 -11.61
CA ALA A 42 6.17 7.22 -12.20
C ALA A 42 6.40 5.96 -13.05
N VAL A 43 6.18 6.05 -14.36
CA VAL A 43 6.18 4.91 -15.30
C VAL A 43 7.57 4.25 -15.33
N TRP A 44 8.61 5.04 -15.06
CA TRP A 44 10.01 4.62 -15.01
C TRP A 44 10.30 3.52 -13.99
N ASN A 45 9.52 3.43 -12.91
CA ASN A 45 9.74 2.42 -11.87
C ASN A 45 8.89 1.15 -12.07
N GLN A 46 8.10 1.02 -13.15
CA GLN A 46 7.26 -0.16 -13.38
C GLN A 46 7.99 -1.20 -14.24
N THR A 47 7.97 -2.46 -13.79
CA THR A 47 8.51 -3.57 -14.58
C THR A 47 7.68 -3.78 -15.85
N PRO A 48 8.23 -4.35 -16.95
CA PRO A 48 7.47 -4.65 -18.16
C PRO A 48 6.19 -5.45 -17.85
N PHE A 49 6.31 -6.41 -16.94
CA PHE A 49 5.19 -7.21 -16.45
C PHE A 49 4.10 -6.38 -15.77
N ASP A 50 4.47 -5.42 -14.92
CA ASP A 50 3.53 -4.53 -14.23
C ASP A 50 2.81 -3.61 -15.24
N ARG A 51 3.45 -3.25 -16.37
CA ARG A 51 2.82 -2.45 -17.44
C ARG A 51 1.78 -3.26 -18.20
N THR A 52 2.08 -4.52 -18.49
CA THR A 52 1.18 -5.43 -19.23
C THR A 52 -0.05 -5.80 -18.42
N PHE A 53 0.14 -6.23 -17.16
CA PHE A 53 -0.95 -6.82 -16.36
C PHE A 53 -1.52 -5.88 -15.28
N ARG A 54 -0.91 -4.70 -15.07
CA ARG A 54 -1.34 -3.69 -14.09
C ARG A 54 -1.59 -4.32 -12.71
N GLY A 55 -2.78 -4.08 -12.13
CA GLY A 55 -3.17 -4.63 -10.82
C GLY A 55 -3.35 -6.14 -10.80
N GLY A 56 -3.50 -6.80 -11.95
CA GLY A 56 -3.55 -8.26 -12.06
C GLY A 56 -2.18 -8.93 -12.01
N GLY A 57 -1.10 -8.18 -12.26
CA GLY A 57 0.26 -8.73 -12.26
C GLY A 57 0.67 -9.40 -10.94
N PRO A 58 0.46 -8.77 -9.77
CA PRO A 58 0.73 -9.39 -8.48
C PRO A 58 0.01 -10.72 -8.24
N LEU A 59 -1.27 -10.82 -8.62
CA LEU A 59 -2.03 -12.06 -8.52
C LEU A 59 -1.42 -13.15 -9.38
N LEU A 60 -1.09 -12.84 -10.64
CA LEU A 60 -0.46 -13.79 -11.55
C LEU A 60 0.90 -14.28 -11.01
N LYS A 61 1.72 -13.40 -10.45
CA LYS A 61 2.99 -13.76 -9.79
C LYS A 61 2.76 -14.65 -8.57
N THR A 62 1.69 -14.39 -7.80
CA THR A 62 1.31 -15.21 -6.64
C THR A 62 0.98 -16.63 -7.08
N PHE A 63 0.11 -16.78 -8.09
CA PHE A 63 -0.24 -18.09 -8.63
C PHE A 63 0.96 -18.80 -9.23
N LEU A 64 1.83 -18.10 -9.95
CA LEU A 64 3.07 -18.69 -10.49
C LEU A 64 3.99 -19.20 -9.38
N GLY A 65 4.12 -18.44 -8.28
CA GLY A 65 4.86 -18.86 -7.09
C GLY A 65 4.24 -20.09 -6.42
N LEU A 66 2.91 -20.16 -6.32
CA LEU A 66 2.22 -21.34 -5.80
C LEU A 66 2.39 -22.56 -6.69
N ILE A 67 2.26 -22.40 -8.01
CA ILE A 67 2.51 -23.50 -8.95
C ILE A 67 3.93 -24.03 -8.79
N PHE A 68 4.91 -23.14 -8.57
CA PHE A 68 6.28 -23.55 -8.29
C PHE A 68 6.38 -24.35 -6.98
N VAL A 69 5.74 -23.90 -5.89
CA VAL A 69 5.72 -24.65 -4.62
C VAL A 69 5.05 -26.01 -4.79
N LEU A 70 3.94 -26.10 -5.52
CA LEU A 70 3.26 -27.36 -5.83
C LEU A 70 4.13 -28.30 -6.67
N LEU A 71 4.86 -27.76 -7.64
CA LEU A 71 5.80 -28.54 -8.44
C LEU A 71 6.93 -29.10 -7.56
N VAL A 72 7.50 -28.26 -6.68
CA VAL A 72 8.52 -28.71 -5.71
C VAL A 72 7.95 -29.80 -4.81
N MET A 73 6.76 -29.60 -4.24
CA MET A 73 6.07 -30.59 -3.41
C MET A 73 5.91 -31.92 -4.16
N GLU A 74 5.42 -31.92 -5.41
CA GLU A 74 5.28 -33.14 -6.23
C GLU A 74 6.62 -33.84 -6.48
N ILE A 75 7.71 -33.08 -6.72
CA ILE A 75 9.05 -33.65 -6.89
C ILE A 75 9.51 -34.34 -5.61
N PHE A 76 9.32 -33.70 -4.45
CA PHE A 76 9.75 -34.25 -3.17
C PHE A 76 8.86 -35.44 -2.74
N ASP A 77 7.56 -35.40 -3.02
CA ASP A 77 6.65 -36.53 -2.83
C ASP A 77 7.11 -37.75 -3.65
N ALA A 78 7.49 -37.56 -4.91
CA ALA A 78 8.02 -38.62 -5.76
C ALA A 78 9.37 -39.21 -5.24
N LEU A 79 10.13 -38.43 -4.48
CA LEU A 79 11.40 -38.84 -3.86
C LEU A 79 11.23 -39.37 -2.42
N SER A 80 10.02 -39.36 -1.88
CA SER A 80 9.73 -39.76 -0.50
C SER A 80 10.06 -41.24 -0.23
N THR A 81 10.02 -42.10 -1.25
CA THR A 81 10.38 -43.53 -1.12
C THR A 81 11.86 -43.75 -0.85
N GLU A 82 12.71 -42.82 -1.31
CA GLU A 82 14.17 -42.92 -1.21
C GLU A 82 14.75 -42.10 -0.06
N SER A 83 14.00 -41.11 0.46
CA SER A 83 14.48 -40.24 1.53
C SER A 83 13.36 -39.79 2.46
N ALA A 84 13.54 -40.05 3.77
CA ALA A 84 12.61 -39.61 4.81
C ALA A 84 12.42 -38.08 4.81
N PHE A 85 13.52 -37.34 4.62
CA PHE A 85 13.50 -35.88 4.46
C PHE A 85 12.55 -35.42 3.35
N ALA A 86 12.51 -36.12 2.21
CA ALA A 86 11.66 -35.67 1.12
C ALA A 86 10.18 -35.81 1.42
N GLY A 87 9.78 -36.87 2.12
CA GLY A 87 8.41 -37.03 2.63
C GLY A 87 8.03 -35.91 3.59
N GLU A 88 8.82 -35.70 4.65
CA GLU A 88 8.53 -34.68 5.66
C GLU A 88 8.57 -33.25 5.11
N PHE A 89 9.47 -32.97 4.16
CA PHE A 89 9.53 -31.68 3.49
C PHE A 89 8.31 -31.45 2.58
N SER A 90 7.84 -32.49 1.87
CA SER A 90 6.60 -32.42 1.08
C SER A 90 5.39 -32.10 1.97
N ASP A 91 5.26 -32.80 3.10
CA ASP A 91 4.20 -32.58 4.09
C ASP A 91 4.24 -31.14 4.64
N PHE A 92 5.43 -30.67 5.02
CA PHE A 92 5.64 -29.29 5.47
C PHE A 92 5.19 -28.26 4.42
N LEU A 93 5.53 -28.45 3.15
CA LEU A 93 5.10 -27.56 2.06
C LEU A 93 3.58 -27.58 1.88
N GLY A 94 2.95 -28.75 1.99
CA GLY A 94 1.51 -28.93 1.92
C GLY A 94 0.76 -28.20 3.05
N GLU A 95 1.18 -28.40 4.30
CA GLU A 95 0.60 -27.72 5.46
C GLU A 95 0.79 -26.20 5.42
N THR A 96 1.93 -25.75 4.90
CA THR A 96 2.30 -24.33 4.83
C THR A 96 1.75 -23.63 3.57
N LEU A 97 1.10 -24.35 2.65
CA LEU A 97 0.70 -23.83 1.34
C LEU A 97 -0.15 -22.55 1.42
N LEU A 98 -1.08 -22.48 2.37
CA LEU A 98 -1.90 -21.29 2.58
C LEU A 98 -1.06 -20.09 3.06
N LEU A 99 -0.07 -20.32 3.92
CA LEU A 99 0.84 -19.25 4.36
C LEU A 99 1.72 -18.76 3.20
N PHE A 100 2.23 -19.68 2.36
CA PHE A 100 2.91 -19.30 1.12
C PHE A 100 2.02 -18.43 0.22
N PHE A 101 0.76 -18.82 0.01
CA PHE A 101 -0.19 -18.03 -0.76
C PHE A 101 -0.33 -16.61 -0.21
N LEU A 102 -0.60 -16.47 1.08
CA LEU A 102 -0.84 -15.17 1.71
C LEU A 102 0.40 -14.29 1.73
N VAL A 103 1.58 -14.86 2.02
CA VAL A 103 2.84 -14.12 2.05
C VAL A 103 3.28 -13.74 0.64
N PHE A 104 3.14 -14.62 -0.36
CA PHE A 104 3.41 -14.28 -1.76
C PHE A 104 2.48 -13.18 -2.25
N LEU A 105 1.19 -13.29 -1.95
CA LEU A 105 0.23 -12.27 -2.29
C LEU A 105 0.59 -10.93 -1.64
N LEU A 106 0.89 -10.93 -0.34
CA LEU A 106 1.33 -9.73 0.37
C LEU A 106 2.61 -9.16 -0.25
N ALA A 107 3.62 -9.97 -0.52
CA ALA A 107 4.91 -9.56 -1.05
C ALA A 107 4.80 -8.97 -2.46
N PHE A 108 4.09 -9.65 -3.37
CA PHE A 108 3.95 -9.19 -4.75
C PHE A 108 3.08 -7.94 -4.86
N PHE A 109 1.99 -7.84 -4.09
CA PHE A 109 1.20 -6.62 -4.03
C PHE A 109 1.98 -5.48 -3.42
N PHE A 110 2.63 -5.70 -2.28
CA PHE A 110 3.43 -4.67 -1.63
C PHE A 110 4.55 -4.16 -2.56
N GLY A 111 5.24 -5.06 -3.25
CA GLY A 111 6.25 -4.69 -4.26
C GLY A 111 5.68 -3.87 -5.42
N TYR A 112 4.49 -4.20 -5.92
CA TYR A 112 3.81 -3.41 -6.95
C TYR A 112 3.45 -2.01 -6.45
N TYR A 113 2.94 -1.92 -5.22
CA TYR A 113 2.54 -0.64 -4.62
C TYR A 113 3.72 0.26 -4.30
N THR A 114 4.84 -0.27 -3.81
CA THR A 114 6.04 0.55 -3.57
C THR A 114 6.59 1.17 -4.86
N ARG A 115 6.42 0.49 -6.00
CA ARG A 115 6.76 1.03 -7.32
C ARG A 115 5.76 2.09 -7.80
N LYS A 116 4.46 1.89 -7.56
CA LYS A 116 3.38 2.77 -8.05
C LYS A 116 3.13 4.01 -7.17
N TYR A 117 3.19 3.85 -5.85
CA TYR A 117 2.86 4.86 -4.84
C TYR A 117 3.93 4.92 -3.72
N PRO A 118 5.21 5.20 -4.04
CA PRO A 118 6.31 5.10 -3.08
C PRO A 118 6.15 5.96 -1.82
N LYS A 119 5.49 7.12 -1.93
CA LYS A 119 5.28 8.04 -0.80
C LYS A 119 4.30 7.47 0.23
N GLU A 120 3.19 6.90 -0.21
CA GLU A 120 2.16 6.32 0.65
C GLU A 120 2.68 5.04 1.33
N THR A 121 3.44 4.22 0.61
CA THR A 121 3.96 2.96 1.14
C THR A 121 5.15 3.11 2.10
N THR A 122 5.78 4.29 2.16
CA THR A 122 6.99 4.50 2.97
C THR A 122 6.76 4.18 4.46
N MET A 123 5.58 4.52 5.00
CA MET A 123 5.27 4.30 6.43
C MET A 123 4.99 2.82 6.76
N VAL A 124 4.42 2.07 5.82
CA VAL A 124 3.99 0.68 6.04
C VAL A 124 5.11 -0.32 5.65
N SER A 125 6.10 0.12 4.87
CA SER A 125 7.17 -0.72 4.34
C SER A 125 7.94 -1.52 5.39
N PRO A 126 8.41 -0.94 6.51
CA PRO A 126 9.19 -1.70 7.48
C PRO A 126 8.46 -2.92 8.03
N LEU A 127 7.17 -2.76 8.34
CA LEU A 127 6.33 -3.82 8.89
C LEU A 127 6.13 -4.97 7.88
N ILE A 128 5.78 -4.64 6.63
CA ILE A 128 5.54 -5.66 5.60
C ILE A 128 6.83 -6.39 5.26
N THR A 129 7.95 -5.66 5.14
CA THR A 129 9.25 -6.28 4.93
C THR A 129 9.64 -7.21 6.09
N ALA A 130 9.39 -6.80 7.35
CA ALA A 130 9.65 -7.65 8.51
C ALA A 130 8.84 -8.95 8.47
N ILE A 131 7.54 -8.88 8.13
CA ILE A 131 6.68 -10.07 7.98
C ILE A 131 7.24 -11.02 6.91
N ILE A 132 7.56 -10.50 5.73
CA ILE A 132 8.05 -11.32 4.60
C ILE A 132 9.40 -11.98 4.94
N VAL A 133 10.36 -11.20 5.47
CA VAL A 133 11.70 -11.71 5.82
C VAL A 133 11.62 -12.73 6.95
N THR A 134 10.77 -12.49 7.95
CA THR A 134 10.60 -13.42 9.08
C THR A 134 9.98 -14.73 8.62
N PHE A 135 8.99 -14.68 7.73
CA PHE A 135 8.44 -15.89 7.12
C PHE A 135 9.51 -16.66 6.33
N ALA A 136 10.32 -15.98 5.52
CA ALA A 136 11.39 -16.64 4.77
C ALA A 136 12.43 -17.31 5.70
N LEU A 137 12.84 -16.63 6.77
CA LEU A 137 13.75 -17.19 7.77
C LEU A 137 13.13 -18.36 8.55
N TRP A 138 11.83 -18.30 8.84
CA TRP A 138 11.09 -19.40 9.46
C TRP A 138 11.03 -20.63 8.57
N VAL A 139 10.79 -20.48 7.27
CA VAL A 139 10.86 -21.59 6.30
C VAL A 139 12.25 -22.22 6.30
N VAL A 140 13.31 -21.39 6.27
CA VAL A 140 14.69 -21.88 6.34
C VAL A 140 14.96 -22.63 7.66
N SER A 141 14.50 -22.09 8.78
CA SER A 141 14.57 -22.73 10.10
C SER A 141 13.94 -24.12 10.09
N LYS A 142 12.74 -24.24 9.51
CA LYS A 142 12.03 -25.51 9.39
C LYS A 142 12.77 -26.52 8.52
N VAL A 143 13.40 -26.07 7.44
CA VAL A 143 14.25 -26.95 6.62
C VAL A 143 15.45 -27.48 7.42
N PHE A 144 16.09 -26.66 8.26
CA PHE A 144 17.19 -27.11 9.13
C PHE A 144 16.72 -28.12 10.19
N GLU A 145 15.56 -27.89 10.80
CA GLU A 145 14.94 -28.83 11.75
C GLU A 145 14.68 -30.18 11.08
N LEU A 146 14.02 -30.21 9.91
CA LEU A 146 13.73 -31.44 9.16
C LEU A 146 15.01 -32.17 8.72
N LEU A 147 16.05 -31.45 8.28
CA LEU A 147 17.33 -32.07 7.94
C LEU A 147 18.02 -32.69 9.16
N GLY A 148 17.90 -32.05 10.32
CA GLY A 148 18.49 -32.52 11.57
C GLY A 148 17.72 -33.68 12.21
N GLU A 149 16.42 -33.81 11.98
CA GLU A 149 15.62 -34.97 12.45
C GLU A 149 15.89 -36.22 11.61
N THR A 150 16.18 -36.04 10.32
CA THR A 150 16.34 -37.13 9.35
C THR A 150 17.78 -37.61 9.18
N GLN A 151 18.77 -36.81 9.63
CA GLN A 151 20.18 -37.20 9.71
C GLN A 151 20.58 -37.29 11.19
N PRO A 152 21.55 -38.13 11.57
CA PRO A 152 21.99 -38.26 12.97
C PRO A 152 22.80 -37.05 13.50
N ASP A 153 22.69 -35.89 12.85
CA ASP A 153 23.49 -34.71 13.14
C ASP A 153 22.70 -33.72 14.01
N ASP A 154 22.87 -33.84 15.34
CA ASP A 154 22.29 -32.96 16.36
C ASP A 154 22.55 -31.46 16.09
N PHE A 155 23.63 -31.16 15.35
CA PHE A 155 24.01 -29.79 15.02
C PHE A 155 22.99 -29.07 14.11
N LEU A 156 22.44 -29.74 13.09
CA LEU A 156 21.53 -29.08 12.15
C LEU A 156 20.19 -28.76 12.79
N ALA A 157 19.66 -29.68 13.61
CA ALA A 157 18.45 -29.44 14.39
C ALA A 157 18.66 -28.28 15.37
N ALA A 158 19.78 -28.26 16.09
CA ALA A 158 20.13 -27.17 17.00
C ALA A 158 20.26 -25.81 16.29
N MET A 159 20.78 -25.78 15.06
CA MET A 159 20.80 -24.55 14.24
C MET A 159 19.38 -24.08 13.90
N GLY A 160 18.50 -24.99 13.52
CA GLY A 160 17.08 -24.70 13.27
C GLY A 160 16.40 -24.10 14.51
N GLU A 161 16.49 -24.79 15.64
CA GLU A 161 15.91 -24.29 16.91
C GLU A 161 16.46 -22.92 17.31
N MET A 162 17.78 -22.73 17.16
CA MET A 162 18.43 -21.45 17.44
C MET A 162 17.87 -20.34 16.56
N VAL A 163 17.74 -20.57 15.24
CA VAL A 163 17.16 -19.60 14.31
C VAL A 163 15.72 -19.29 14.72
N ASN A 164 14.90 -20.32 14.97
CA ASN A 164 13.50 -20.16 15.37
C ASN A 164 13.35 -19.32 16.65
N SER A 165 14.19 -19.58 17.66
CA SER A 165 14.19 -18.86 18.93
C SER A 165 14.51 -17.37 18.79
N VAL A 166 15.39 -16.99 17.84
CA VAL A 166 15.75 -15.59 17.61
C VAL A 166 14.86 -14.86 16.59
N LEU A 167 13.94 -15.55 15.91
CA LEU A 167 13.08 -14.95 14.88
C LEU A 167 12.31 -13.73 15.38
N TYR A 168 11.77 -13.77 16.60
CA TYR A 168 11.03 -12.64 17.16
C TYR A 168 11.93 -11.41 17.38
N ILE A 169 13.19 -11.63 17.76
CA ILE A 169 14.19 -10.57 17.95
C ILE A 169 14.51 -9.95 16.59
N ILE A 170 14.76 -10.78 15.57
CA ILE A 170 15.03 -10.34 14.20
C ILE A 170 13.84 -9.51 13.67
N PHE A 171 12.61 -9.99 13.87
CA PHE A 171 11.39 -9.28 13.46
C PHE A 171 11.32 -7.89 14.10
N LEU A 172 11.50 -7.78 15.41
CA LEU A 172 11.49 -6.50 16.13
C LEU A 172 12.64 -5.58 15.68
N LEU A 173 13.82 -6.12 15.42
CA LEU A 173 14.98 -5.38 14.95
C LEU A 173 14.77 -4.81 13.54
N ILE A 174 14.21 -5.60 12.61
CA ILE A 174 13.89 -5.13 11.25
C ILE A 174 12.87 -3.97 11.32
N ILE A 175 11.84 -4.11 12.17
CA ILE A 175 10.85 -3.04 12.39
C ILE A 175 11.53 -1.79 12.95
N LEU A 176 12.30 -1.93 14.02
CA LEU A 176 12.98 -0.81 14.69
C LEU A 176 13.90 -0.07 13.72
N LEU A 177 14.83 -0.77 13.05
CA LEU A 177 15.77 -0.16 12.11
C LEU A 177 15.05 0.44 10.90
N GLY A 178 14.02 -0.24 10.38
CA GLY A 178 13.25 0.25 9.26
C GLY A 178 12.51 1.55 9.59
N TYR A 179 11.88 1.65 10.76
CA TYR A 179 11.21 2.89 11.20
C TYR A 179 12.19 4.02 11.53
N ILE A 180 13.36 3.72 12.12
CA ILE A 180 14.44 4.70 12.28
C ILE A 180 14.82 5.27 10.91
N GLY A 181 15.01 4.42 9.90
CA GLY A 181 15.29 4.85 8.52
C GLY A 181 14.20 5.75 7.94
N VAL A 182 12.92 5.43 8.18
CA VAL A 182 11.78 6.27 7.75
C VAL A 182 11.82 7.65 8.43
N ILE A 183 12.07 7.70 9.73
CA ILE A 183 12.13 8.95 10.51
C ILE A 183 13.32 9.81 10.07
N MET A 184 14.51 9.20 9.91
CA MET A 184 15.71 9.90 9.42
C MET A 184 15.49 10.49 8.02
N LYS A 185 14.77 9.77 7.15
CA LYS A 185 14.40 10.26 5.82
C LYS A 185 13.42 11.41 5.90
N ALA A 186 12.44 11.37 6.80
CA ALA A 186 11.47 12.44 7.02
C ALA A 186 12.16 13.74 7.52
N GLY A 187 13.13 13.63 8.44
CA GLY A 187 13.87 14.78 8.99
C GLY A 187 14.82 15.48 8.00
N ARG A 188 15.21 14.81 6.90
CA ARG A 188 16.05 15.41 5.84
C ARG A 188 15.27 16.31 4.86
N PHE A 189 13.94 16.24 4.87
CA PHE A 189 13.09 17.12 4.07
C PHE A 189 12.53 18.25 4.96
N GLY A 190 13.42 19.14 5.41
CA GLY A 190 12.96 20.49 5.75
C GLY A 190 12.35 21.11 4.50
N ASN A 191 11.22 21.82 4.63
CA ASN A 191 10.69 22.60 3.52
C ASN A 191 11.83 23.46 2.96
N PRO A 192 12.04 23.51 1.63
CA PRO A 192 13.07 24.35 1.05
C PRO A 192 12.89 25.76 1.60
N VAL A 193 13.89 26.26 2.34
CA VAL A 193 13.88 27.63 2.84
C VAL A 193 13.90 28.51 1.59
N PRO A 194 12.87 29.36 1.37
CA PRO A 194 12.88 30.24 0.22
C PRO A 194 14.17 31.07 0.24
N PRO A 195 14.81 31.31 -0.92
CA PRO A 195 16.07 32.03 -0.96
C PRO A 195 15.92 33.38 -0.23
N ALA A 196 16.89 33.70 0.64
CA ALA A 196 16.88 34.87 1.52
C ALA A 196 16.76 36.22 0.79
N ASN A 197 16.90 36.21 -0.54
CA ASN A 197 16.84 37.40 -1.40
C ASN A 197 15.44 37.70 -1.94
N VAL A 198 14.41 36.93 -1.58
CA VAL A 198 13.03 37.34 -1.86
C VAL A 198 12.65 38.39 -0.81
N PRO A 199 12.47 39.67 -1.17
CA PRO A 199 12.01 40.67 -0.21
C PRO A 199 10.70 40.17 0.41
N PRO A 200 10.46 40.43 1.71
CA PRO A 200 9.23 40.00 2.36
C PRO A 200 8.06 40.57 1.56
N VAL A 201 7.33 39.69 0.88
CA VAL A 201 6.07 40.06 0.24
C VAL A 201 5.21 40.61 1.38
N PRO A 202 4.75 41.88 1.32
CA PRO A 202 3.83 42.39 2.33
C PRO A 202 2.68 41.40 2.44
N PRO A 203 2.10 41.15 3.63
CA PRO A 203 0.99 40.21 3.78
C PRO A 203 -0.20 40.72 2.97
N ALA A 204 -0.22 40.39 1.68
CA ALA A 204 -1.43 40.34 0.89
C ALA A 204 -2.32 39.41 1.69
N ALA A 205 -3.48 39.91 2.12
CA ALA A 205 -4.49 39.11 2.78
C ALA A 205 -4.59 37.81 2.00
N SER A 206 -4.03 36.73 2.57
CA SER A 206 -4.04 35.43 1.94
C SER A 206 -5.51 35.17 1.65
N PRO A 207 -5.91 34.88 0.40
CA PRO A 207 -7.23 34.34 0.16
C PRO A 207 -7.35 33.21 1.15
N GLN A 208 -8.27 33.33 2.12
CA GLN A 208 -8.50 32.28 3.09
C GLN A 208 -8.69 31.03 2.25
N ALA A 209 -7.77 30.06 2.38
CA ALA A 209 -7.91 28.81 1.66
C ALA A 209 -9.34 28.35 1.95
N PRO A 210 -10.18 28.08 0.91
CA PRO A 210 -11.54 27.67 1.14
C PRO A 210 -11.54 26.58 2.19
N TYR A 211 -12.32 26.76 3.26
CA TYR A 211 -12.52 25.71 4.25
C TYR A 211 -13.04 24.49 3.48
N VAL A 212 -12.15 23.55 3.17
CA VAL A 212 -12.55 22.25 2.66
C VAL A 212 -13.04 21.53 3.89
N PRO A 213 -14.35 21.29 4.05
CA PRO A 213 -14.85 20.53 5.18
C PRO A 213 -14.04 19.23 5.24
N GLY A 214 -13.40 18.99 6.39
CA GLY A 214 -12.43 17.90 6.54
C GLY A 214 -12.99 16.61 5.97
N LYS A 215 -12.24 15.98 5.06
CA LYS A 215 -12.64 14.78 4.33
C LYS A 215 -13.12 13.73 5.33
N ARG A 216 -14.44 13.51 5.42
CA ARG A 216 -15.01 12.57 6.39
C ARG A 216 -14.97 11.17 5.79
N MET A 217 -14.64 10.18 6.61
CA MET A 217 -14.68 8.77 6.20
C MET A 217 -16.14 8.38 5.96
N GLY A 218 -16.52 8.22 4.68
CA GLY A 218 -17.84 7.83 4.24
C GLY A 218 -17.75 6.67 3.25
N ARG A 219 -18.84 5.92 3.05
CA ARG A 219 -18.86 4.83 2.07
C ARG A 219 -18.90 5.38 0.65
N SER A 220 -18.05 4.84 -0.23
CA SER A 220 -18.05 5.21 -1.65
C SER A 220 -19.29 4.64 -2.35
N ASN A 221 -19.97 5.49 -3.11
CA ASN A 221 -21.10 5.10 -3.95
C ASN A 221 -20.67 4.78 -5.39
N ARG A 222 -19.47 5.20 -5.80
CA ARG A 222 -18.91 5.01 -7.15
C ARG A 222 -18.19 3.67 -7.34
N ASP A 223 -17.54 3.14 -6.29
CA ASP A 223 -16.76 1.90 -6.33
C ASP A 223 -17.29 0.80 -5.38
N LYS A 224 -18.55 0.39 -5.60
CA LYS A 224 -19.28 -0.52 -4.70
C LYS A 224 -19.28 -1.96 -5.21
N ILE A 225 -18.65 -2.88 -4.47
CA ILE A 225 -18.81 -4.34 -4.66
C ILE A 225 -19.59 -4.94 -3.48
N ILE A 226 -19.18 -4.71 -2.23
CA ILE A 226 -19.92 -5.10 -1.03
C ILE A 226 -19.96 -3.90 -0.08
N PHE A 227 -21.17 -3.41 0.27
CA PHE A 227 -21.48 -2.26 1.15
C PHE A 227 -20.75 -0.91 0.95
N GLY A 228 -19.74 -0.79 0.08
CA GLY A 228 -19.00 0.45 -0.21
C GLY A 228 -17.94 0.82 0.84
N VAL A 229 -17.64 -0.08 1.80
CA VAL A 229 -16.69 0.19 2.91
C VAL A 229 -15.25 0.24 2.40
N CYS A 230 -14.81 -0.76 1.63
CA CYS A 230 -13.47 -0.75 1.03
C CYS A 230 -13.26 0.44 0.09
N GLY A 231 -14.30 0.80 -0.68
CA GLY A 231 -14.27 1.97 -1.57
C GLY A 231 -14.22 3.28 -0.79
N GLY A 232 -14.97 3.38 0.32
CA GLY A 232 -14.95 4.55 1.20
C GLY A 232 -13.63 4.74 1.95
N MET A 233 -13.05 3.65 2.44
CA MET A 233 -11.70 3.66 3.04
C MET A 233 -10.63 4.02 2.02
N ALA A 234 -10.72 3.49 0.80
CA ALA A 234 -9.82 3.81 -0.29
C ALA A 234 -9.91 5.28 -0.70
N GLU A 235 -11.12 5.84 -0.82
CA GLU A 235 -11.32 7.27 -1.05
C GLU A 235 -10.77 8.11 0.11
N PHE A 236 -10.98 7.71 1.36
CA PHE A 236 -10.43 8.41 2.53
C PHE A 236 -8.89 8.40 2.54
N LEU A 237 -8.29 7.26 2.22
CA LEU A 237 -6.85 7.05 2.22
C LEU A 237 -6.15 7.48 0.90
N ASN A 238 -6.90 7.95 -0.10
CA ASN A 238 -6.42 8.20 -1.47
C ASN A 238 -5.72 6.98 -2.11
N THR A 239 -6.13 5.77 -1.75
CA THR A 239 -5.57 4.50 -2.24
C THR A 239 -6.57 3.82 -3.18
N ASP A 240 -6.13 2.80 -3.92
CA ASP A 240 -6.99 2.00 -4.81
C ASP A 240 -7.96 1.10 -3.99
N PRO A 241 -9.28 1.13 -4.26
CA PRO A 241 -10.29 0.25 -3.63
C PRO A 241 -9.95 -1.24 -3.70
N PHE A 242 -9.24 -1.65 -4.74
CA PHE A 242 -8.84 -3.03 -4.92
C PHE A 242 -7.87 -3.50 -3.82
N LEU A 243 -6.90 -2.67 -3.41
CA LEU A 243 -5.97 -3.04 -2.34
C LEU A 243 -6.67 -3.14 -0.99
N VAL A 244 -7.58 -2.21 -0.69
CA VAL A 244 -8.34 -2.28 0.55
C VAL A 244 -9.13 -3.58 0.61
N ARG A 245 -9.67 -4.06 -0.52
CA ARG A 245 -10.34 -5.38 -0.60
C ARG A 245 -9.37 -6.53 -0.39
N VAL A 246 -8.22 -6.52 -1.05
CA VAL A 246 -7.21 -7.59 -0.91
C VAL A 246 -6.70 -7.68 0.51
N LEU A 247 -6.38 -6.55 1.15
CA LEU A 247 -5.95 -6.49 2.55
C LEU A 247 -7.03 -7.05 3.48
N TRP A 248 -8.29 -6.70 3.22
CA TRP A 248 -9.44 -7.21 3.95
C TRP A 248 -9.59 -8.73 3.82
N VAL A 249 -9.44 -9.28 2.61
CA VAL A 249 -9.51 -10.73 2.36
C VAL A 249 -8.35 -11.45 3.04
N VAL A 250 -7.11 -10.96 2.88
CA VAL A 250 -5.92 -11.53 3.52
C VAL A 250 -6.06 -11.52 5.04
N GLY A 251 -6.41 -10.38 5.62
CA GLY A 251 -6.61 -10.26 7.06
C GLY A 251 -7.73 -11.17 7.57
N THR A 252 -8.82 -11.30 6.80
CA THR A 252 -9.91 -12.22 7.13
C THR A 252 -9.44 -13.67 7.20
N ILE A 253 -8.65 -14.11 6.23
CA ILE A 253 -8.11 -15.48 6.20
C ILE A 253 -7.14 -15.70 7.37
N LEU A 254 -6.25 -14.73 7.65
CA LEU A 254 -5.30 -14.79 8.76
C LEU A 254 -5.95 -14.78 10.14
N THR A 255 -7.10 -14.11 10.29
CA THR A 255 -7.83 -13.99 11.56
C THR A 255 -9.00 -14.98 11.67
N SER A 256 -8.97 -16.05 10.87
CA SER A 256 -10.02 -17.09 10.84
C SER A 256 -11.45 -16.54 10.73
N GLY A 257 -11.62 -15.44 10.00
CA GLY A 257 -12.92 -14.81 9.76
C GLY A 257 -13.30 -13.67 10.69
N VAL A 258 -12.56 -13.39 11.77
CA VAL A 258 -12.92 -12.36 12.76
C VAL A 258 -13.06 -10.97 12.12
N LEU A 259 -12.19 -10.66 11.16
CA LEU A 259 -12.26 -9.40 10.44
C LEU A 259 -13.63 -9.21 9.76
N ILE A 260 -14.31 -10.25 9.25
CA ILE A 260 -15.64 -10.10 8.61
C ILE A 260 -16.63 -9.38 9.54
N LEU A 261 -16.58 -9.63 10.84
CA LEU A 261 -17.42 -8.95 11.82
C LEU A 261 -17.09 -7.46 11.90
N ALA A 262 -15.81 -7.11 11.94
CA ALA A 262 -15.38 -5.70 11.86
C ALA A 262 -15.84 -5.05 10.55
N TYR A 263 -15.85 -5.78 9.42
CA TYR A 263 -16.34 -5.27 8.14
C TYR A 263 -17.81 -4.89 8.23
N LEU A 264 -18.63 -5.78 8.81
CA LEU A 264 -20.06 -5.58 8.99
C LEU A 264 -20.34 -4.41 9.94
N ILE A 265 -19.56 -4.28 11.01
CA ILE A 265 -19.67 -3.15 11.95
C ILE A 265 -19.35 -1.82 11.25
N LEU A 266 -18.25 -1.73 10.50
CA LEU A 266 -17.94 -0.54 9.70
C LEU A 266 -19.01 -0.29 8.63
N ALA A 267 -19.56 -1.36 8.05
CA ALA A 267 -20.71 -1.33 7.14
C ALA A 267 -22.04 -1.01 7.84
N ILE A 268 -22.08 -0.74 9.14
CA ILE A 268 -23.25 -0.18 9.82
C ILE A 268 -22.96 1.26 10.24
N ILE A 269 -21.78 1.52 10.82
CA ILE A 269 -21.38 2.81 11.40
C ILE A 269 -21.08 3.86 10.33
N MET A 270 -20.42 3.49 9.23
CA MET A 270 -19.92 4.48 8.27
C MET A 270 -21.09 5.11 7.49
N PRO A 271 -21.25 6.44 7.48
CA PRO A 271 -22.34 7.09 6.75
C PRO A 271 -22.15 6.92 5.23
N LYS A 272 -23.26 6.85 4.48
CA LYS A 272 -23.21 6.90 3.01
C LYS A 272 -22.84 8.33 2.59
N TYR A 273 -21.73 8.50 1.89
CA TYR A 273 -21.39 9.78 1.27
C TYR A 273 -22.18 9.90 -0.05
N PRO A 274 -22.81 11.06 -0.36
CA PRO A 274 -23.52 11.25 -1.63
C PRO A 274 -22.57 11.21 -2.83
#